data_AF-X0QTJ2-F1
#
_entry.id   AF-X0QTJ2-F1
#
_cell.length_a   1.000
_cell.length_b   1.000
_cell.length_c   1.000
_cell.angle_alpha   90.00
_cell.angle_beta   90.00
_cell.angle_gamma   90.00
#
_symmetry.space_group_name_H-M   'P 1'
#
loop_
_entity.id
_entity.type
_entity.pdbx_description
1 polymer ?
#
loop_
_entity_poly.entity_id
_entity_poly.type
_entity_poly.pdbx_seq_one_letter_code
_entity_poly.pdbx_strand_id
1 'polypeptide(L)'
;MEYNNDKPLFDRCVKKFGALGYDEMFGFVPALAISDNASIKNVDKMNIFVHLNLLPDLIEIQYIDFKRLGQMAFGVEGSSNLPDLDSLE
;
A
#
# COMPACT_ATOMS: atom_id res chain seq x y z
N MET A 1 -2.85 -8.30 -3.64
CA MET A 1 -1.86 -8.41 -2.53
C MET A 1 -1.69 -9.88 -2.20
N GLU A 2 -0.47 -10.41 -2.10
CA GLU A 2 -0.23 -11.83 -1.77
C GLU A 2 -0.81 -12.17 -0.38
N TYR A 3 -1.99 -12.82 -0.35
CA TYR A 3 -2.56 -13.45 0.83
C TYR A 3 -2.05 -14.89 0.91
N ASN A 4 -1.33 -15.23 1.98
CA ASN A 4 -0.83 -16.58 2.22
C ASN A 4 -1.34 -17.06 3.57
N ASN A 5 -2.40 -17.89 3.55
CA ASN A 5 -2.96 -18.57 4.72
C ASN A 5 -3.17 -17.63 5.92
N ASP A 6 -3.85 -16.50 5.70
CA ASP A 6 -4.15 -15.48 6.71
C ASP A 6 -2.94 -14.84 7.41
N LYS A 7 -1.73 -14.97 6.86
CA LYS A 7 -0.54 -14.30 7.41
C LYS A 7 -0.33 -12.96 6.72
N PRO A 8 -0.49 -11.83 7.45
CA PRO A 8 -0.22 -10.50 6.90
C PRO A 8 1.17 -10.41 6.28
N LEU A 9 1.29 -9.69 5.16
CA LEU A 9 2.56 -9.51 4.48
C LEU A 9 3.61 -8.88 5.42
N PHE A 10 3.20 -7.90 6.22
CA PHE A 10 4.08 -7.20 7.16
C PHE A 10 4.74 -8.16 8.16
N ASP A 11 3.98 -9.03 8.82
CA ASP A 11 4.52 -10.00 9.79
C ASP A 11 5.52 -10.96 9.14
N ARG A 12 5.24 -11.37 7.89
CA ARG A 12 6.15 -12.21 7.13
C ARG A 12 7.44 -11.47 6.76
N CYS A 13 7.37 -10.17 6.46
CA CYS A 13 8.55 -9.33 6.24
C CYS A 13 9.37 -9.17 7.51
N VAL A 14 8.75 -8.89 8.66
CA VAL A 14 9.43 -8.83 9.96
C VAL A 14 10.14 -10.16 10.26
N LYS A 15 9.47 -11.29 9.99
CA LYS A 15 10.09 -12.62 10.15
C LYS A 15 11.29 -12.84 9.22
N LYS A 16 11.25 -12.34 7.99
CA LYS A 16 12.30 -12.54 6.98
C LYS A 16 13.49 -11.60 7.15
N PHE A 17 13.24 -10.34 7.51
CA PHE A 17 14.22 -9.26 7.47
C PHE A 17 14.56 -8.65 8.84
N GLY A 18 13.83 -9.04 9.89
CA GLY A 18 13.89 -8.42 11.21
C GLY A 18 13.01 -7.17 11.33
N ALA A 19 13.02 -6.57 12.52
CA ALA A 19 12.39 -5.27 12.75
C ALA A 19 13.07 -4.18 11.91
N LEU A 20 12.28 -3.17 11.52
CA LEU A 20 12.78 -2.01 10.81
C LEU A 20 13.52 -1.07 11.75
N GLY A 21 14.62 -0.49 11.26
CA GLY A 21 15.23 0.72 11.82
C GLY A 21 14.36 1.96 11.61
N TYR A 22 14.76 3.08 12.22
CA TYR A 22 14.00 4.34 12.16
C TYR A 22 13.91 4.93 10.74
N ASP A 23 14.89 4.63 9.89
CA ASP A 23 15.01 5.08 8.52
C ASP A 23 14.73 3.96 7.51
N GLU A 24 14.29 2.79 7.97
CA GLU A 24 13.99 1.65 7.12
C GLU A 24 12.49 1.50 6.85
N MET A 25 12.14 1.03 5.66
CA MET A 25 10.81 0.56 5.30
C MET A 25 10.90 -0.77 4.54
N PHE A 26 9.80 -1.53 4.51
CA PHE A 26 9.62 -2.61 3.54
C PHE A 26 9.00 -2.04 2.27
N GLY A 27 9.64 -2.24 1.13
CA GLY A 27 9.10 -1.81 -0.16
C GLY A 27 9.33 -2.82 -1.25
N PHE A 28 8.55 -2.72 -2.32
CA PHE A 28 8.66 -3.62 -3.47
C PHE A 28 9.79 -3.19 -4.41
N VAL A 29 10.57 -4.17 -4.87
CA VAL A 29 11.65 -4.03 -5.83
C VAL A 29 11.40 -5.03 -6.97
N PRO A 30 11.09 -4.57 -8.19
CA PRO A 30 10.82 -3.16 -8.57
C PRO A 30 9.53 -2.61 -7.92
N ALA A 31 9.37 -1.27 -7.94
CA ALA A 31 8.22 -0.59 -7.36
C ALA A 31 6.89 -1.07 -7.98
N LEU A 32 5.82 -1.14 -7.19
CA LEU A 32 4.51 -1.62 -7.67
C LEU A 32 3.88 -0.74 -8.76
N ALA A 33 4.25 0.54 -8.82
CA ALA A 33 3.86 1.41 -9.93
C ALA A 33 4.41 0.92 -11.29
N ILE A 34 5.48 0.13 -11.27
CA ILE A 34 6.19 -0.41 -12.45
C ILE A 34 5.88 -1.92 -12.62
N SER A 35 5.51 -2.62 -11.55
CA SER A 35 5.33 -4.08 -11.53
C SER A 35 4.00 -4.49 -10.89
N ASP A 36 3.28 -5.38 -11.53
CA ASP A 36 2.03 -5.98 -11.05
C ASP A 36 2.24 -7.09 -9.99
N ASN A 37 3.49 -7.49 -9.76
CA ASN A 37 3.84 -8.59 -8.85
C ASN A 37 4.03 -8.14 -7.39
N ALA A 38 2.94 -8.14 -6.63
CA ALA A 38 2.95 -7.88 -5.20
C ALA A 38 3.23 -9.14 -4.35
N SER A 39 4.46 -9.67 -4.44
CA SER A 39 4.92 -10.84 -3.65
C SER A 39 6.03 -10.50 -2.63
N ILE A 40 6.10 -11.23 -1.51
CA ILE A 40 7.19 -11.14 -0.52
C ILE A 40 8.59 -11.44 -1.11
N LYS A 41 8.65 -12.15 -2.24
CA LYS A 41 9.90 -12.38 -2.96
C LYS A 41 10.47 -11.09 -3.55
N ASN A 42 9.59 -10.12 -3.82
CA ASN A 42 9.92 -8.82 -4.38
C ASN A 42 9.93 -7.72 -3.31
N VAL A 43 9.90 -8.05 -2.02
CA VAL A 43 10.04 -7.06 -0.95
C VAL A 43 11.51 -7.01 -0.51
N ASP A 44 12.00 -5.81 -0.22
CA ASP A 44 13.30 -5.58 0.42
C ASP A 44 13.19 -4.51 1.53
N LYS A 45 14.21 -4.45 2.41
CA LYS A 45 14.41 -3.34 3.34
C LYS A 45 15.15 -2.21 2.64
N MET A 46 14.62 -1.00 2.74
CA MET A 46 15.15 0.16 2.05
C MET A 46 15.06 1.42 2.90
N ASN A 47 15.84 2.45 2.54
CA ASN A 47 15.76 3.73 3.22
C ASN A 47 14.46 4.46 2.85
N ILE A 48 13.65 4.80 3.85
CA ILE A 48 12.34 5.42 3.67
C ILE A 48 12.44 6.81 3.03
N PHE A 49 13.45 7.60 3.39
CA PHE A 49 13.62 8.96 2.85
C PHE A 49 13.99 8.93 1.38
N VAL A 50 14.88 8.01 0.98
CA VAL A 50 15.22 7.81 -0.44
C VAL A 50 13.98 7.41 -1.22
N HIS A 51 13.20 6.45 -0.72
CA HIS A 51 12.02 5.97 -1.44
C HIS A 51 10.95 7.05 -1.57
N LEU A 52 10.62 7.75 -0.49
CA LEU A 52 9.62 8.83 -0.50
C LEU A 52 10.04 10.03 -1.35
N ASN A 53 11.34 10.35 -1.43
CA ASN A 53 11.85 11.40 -2.31
C ASN A 53 11.73 11.05 -3.80
N LEU A 54 11.71 9.77 -4.16
CA LEU A 54 11.55 9.31 -5.55
C LEU A 54 10.08 9.26 -6.00
N LEU A 55 9.13 9.09 -5.07
CA LEU A 55 7.72 8.92 -5.43
C LEU A 55 7.14 10.07 -6.29
N PRO A 56 7.38 11.36 -6.01
CA PRO A 56 6.83 12.45 -6.81
C PRO A 56 7.20 12.39 -8.30
N ASP A 57 8.35 11.81 -8.63
CA ASP A 57 8.79 11.66 -10.03
C ASP A 57 8.19 10.42 -10.71
N LEU A 58 7.74 9.43 -9.92
CA LEU A 58 7.29 8.13 -10.41
C LEU A 58 5.77 7.98 -10.44
N ILE A 59 5.03 8.76 -9.65
CA ILE A 59 3.58 8.63 -9.50
C ILE A 59 2.87 9.98 -9.47
N GLU A 60 1.65 10.00 -9.99
CA GLU A 60 0.73 11.12 -9.80
C GLU A 60 0.04 11.01 -8.43
N ILE A 61 0.21 12.02 -7.57
CA ILE A 61 -0.46 12.07 -6.27
C ILE A 61 -1.95 12.39 -6.49
N GLN A 62 -2.83 11.50 -6.04
CA GLN A 62 -4.27 11.70 -6.10
C GLN A 62 -4.83 12.06 -4.73
N TYR A 63 -5.58 13.16 -4.66
CA TYR A 63 -6.37 13.50 -3.46
C TYR A 63 -7.68 12.71 -3.48
N ILE A 64 -7.85 11.86 -2.48
CA ILE A 64 -8.95 10.90 -2.38
C ILE A 64 -9.58 11.08 -1.00
N ASP A 65 -10.88 11.37 -0.96
CA ASP A 65 -11.67 11.34 0.27
C ASP A 65 -12.09 9.90 0.63
N PHE A 66 -12.59 9.68 1.84
CA PHE A 66 -12.98 8.34 2.31
C PHE A 66 -14.06 7.69 1.44
N LYS A 67 -14.95 8.49 0.85
CA LYS A 67 -16.01 8.01 -0.03
C LYS A 67 -15.42 7.46 -1.34
N ARG A 68 -14.53 8.22 -1.98
CA ARG A 68 -13.82 7.80 -3.21
C ARG A 68 -12.88 6.63 -2.95
N LEU A 69 -12.22 6.59 -1.79
CA LEU A 69 -11.38 5.45 -1.39
C LEU A 69 -12.20 4.16 -1.30
N GLY A 70 -13.38 4.21 -0.65
CA GLY A 70 -14.29 3.08 -0.57
C GLY A 70 -14.73 2.59 -1.96
N GLN A 71 -15.09 3.50 -2.86
CA GLN A 71 -15.46 3.15 -4.23
C GLN A 71 -14.34 2.40 -4.97
N MET A 72 -13.10 2.88 -4.87
CA MET A 72 -11.96 2.23 -5.52
C MET A 72 -11.59 0.89 -4.89
N ALA A 73 -11.63 0.78 -3.57
CA ALA A 73 -11.26 -0.44 -2.86
C ALA A 73 -12.27 -1.59 -3.08
N PHE A 74 -13.55 -1.25 -3.23
CA PHE A 74 -14.63 -2.24 -3.33
C PHE A 74 -15.24 -2.34 -4.74
N GLY A 75 -14.71 -1.63 -5.73
CA GLY A 75 -15.16 -1.70 -7.12
C GLY A 75 -16.58 -1.20 -7.34
N VAL A 76 -17.03 -0.22 -6.54
CA VAL A 76 -18.39 0.33 -6.62
C VAL A 76 -18.37 1.52 -7.58
N GLU A 77 -18.72 1.28 -8.85
CA GLU A 77 -19.03 2.35 -9.80
C GLU A 77 -20.45 2.87 -9.52
N GLY A 78 -20.57 4.13 -9.11
CA GLY A 78 -21.86 4.79 -8.91
C GLY A 78 -22.25 4.93 -7.44
N SER A 79 -22.58 6.17 -7.07
CA SER A 79 -22.73 6.69 -5.71
C SER A 79 -23.98 6.25 -4.93
N SER A 80 -24.61 5.11 -5.24
CA SER A 80 -25.95 4.82 -4.70
C SER A 80 -26.00 4.01 -3.41
N ASN A 81 -24.94 3.26 -3.04
CA ASN A 81 -25.03 2.31 -1.91
C ASN A 81 -23.89 2.39 -0.88
N LEU A 82 -23.00 3.38 -0.94
CA LEU A 82 -21.99 3.56 0.12
C LEU A 82 -22.59 4.45 1.22
N PRO A 83 -22.67 3.99 2.49
CA PRO A 83 -23.16 4.82 3.57
C PRO A 83 -22.32 6.08 3.68
N ASP A 84 -22.99 7.22 3.85
CA ASP A 84 -22.33 8.50 4.01
C ASP A 84 -21.58 8.49 5.34
N LEU A 85 -20.25 8.35 5.28
CA LEU A 85 -19.42 8.21 6.48
C LEU A 85 -19.35 9.53 7.28
N ASP A 86 -19.72 10.65 6.65
CA ASP A 86 -19.86 11.96 7.30
C ASP A 86 -21.18 12.07 8.09
N SER A 87 -22.11 11.12 7.94
CA SER A 87 -23.39 11.08 8.68
C SER A 87 -23.32 10.30 10.00
N LEU A 88 -22.14 9.79 10.37
CA LEU A 88 -21.90 8.99 11.57
C LEU A 88 -21.41 9.83 12.78
N GLU A 89 -21.66 11.14 12.79
CA GLU A 89 -21.45 12.02 13.97
C GLU A 89 -22.41 11.72 15.12
#